data_AF-A0A4V6PE48-F1
#
_entry.id   AF-A0A4V6PE48-F1
#
_cell.length_a   1.000
_cell.length_b   1.000
_cell.length_c   1.000
_cell.angle_alpha   90.00
_cell.angle_beta   90.00
_cell.angle_gamma   90.00
#
_symmetry.space_group_name_H-M   'P 1'
#
loop_
_entity.id
_entity.type
_entity.pdbx_description
1 polymer ?
#
loop_
_entity_poly.entity_id
_entity_poly.type
_entity_poly.pdbx_seq_one_letter_code
_entity_poly.pdbx_strand_id
1 'polypeptide(L)'
;MDHPAERHRWPDGVDAATVDAASKVTEALETVERARGHLYDWHQLIGSANDKLNAAVQALRSTGHPELAGAIERDLVGRNVLPGRWTFQAIEEFDEGYYEAFRSHENQVRHALLGGRRHVYEAAMKEAARSVDESGAPLPWHAATPESGT
;
A
#
# COMPACT_ATOMS: atom_id res chain seq x y z
N MET A 1 4.75 -20.82 26.19
CA MET A 1 5.32 -19.52 26.59
C MET A 1 4.92 -18.50 25.54
N ASP A 2 4.52 -17.31 25.96
CA ASP A 2 4.03 -16.24 25.06
C ASP A 2 5.20 -15.63 24.28
N HIS A 3 5.24 -15.92 22.98
CA HIS A 3 6.28 -15.46 22.05
C HIS A 3 5.64 -15.18 20.68
N PRO A 4 6.27 -14.35 19.83
CA PRO A 4 5.80 -14.12 18.48
C PRO A 4 5.70 -15.43 17.69
N ALA A 5 4.81 -15.46 16.70
CA ALA A 5 4.73 -16.55 15.73
C ALA A 5 6.09 -16.73 15.03
N GLU A 6 6.43 -17.95 14.63
CA GLU A 6 7.73 -18.31 14.03
C GLU A 6 8.12 -17.39 12.85
N ARG A 7 7.16 -17.04 12.00
CA ARG A 7 7.33 -16.13 10.85
C ARG A 7 7.73 -14.68 11.22
N HIS A 8 7.70 -14.32 12.50
CA HIS A 8 8.06 -13.02 13.06
C HIS A 8 9.27 -13.10 14.01
N ARG A 9 9.81 -14.30 14.23
CA ARG A 9 10.98 -14.47 15.11
C ARG A 9 12.26 -14.12 14.37
N TRP A 10 13.21 -13.61 15.13
CA TRP A 10 14.58 -13.38 14.66
C TRP A 10 15.20 -14.68 14.10
N PRO A 11 15.75 -14.69 12.88
CA PRO A 11 16.44 -15.86 12.32
C PRO A 11 17.76 -16.16 13.03
N ASP A 12 18.07 -17.44 13.21
CA ASP A 12 19.29 -17.86 13.90
C ASP A 12 20.55 -17.42 13.14
N GLY A 13 21.53 -16.89 13.87
CA GLY A 13 22.82 -16.49 13.30
C GLY A 13 22.82 -15.21 12.46
N VAL A 14 21.69 -14.49 12.38
CA VAL A 14 21.59 -13.21 11.67
C VAL A 14 21.83 -12.06 12.64
N ASP A 15 22.71 -11.12 12.28
CA ASP A 15 23.00 -9.95 13.12
C ASP A 15 21.96 -8.82 12.95
N ALA A 16 21.98 -7.85 13.88
CA ALA A 16 21.03 -6.74 13.88
C ALA A 16 21.17 -5.80 12.68
N ALA A 17 22.39 -5.62 12.18
CA ALA A 17 22.65 -4.77 11.00
C ALA A 17 22.00 -5.37 9.74
N THR A 18 22.02 -6.70 9.61
CA THR A 18 21.41 -7.43 8.51
C THR A 18 19.89 -7.35 8.58
N VAL A 19 19.30 -7.51 9.77
CA VAL A 19 17.85 -7.35 9.96
C VAL A 19 17.40 -5.92 9.67
N ASP A 20 18.13 -4.91 10.14
CA ASP A 20 17.87 -3.49 9.85
C ASP A 20 17.95 -3.18 8.36
N ALA A 21 18.98 -3.69 7.65
CA ALA A 21 19.11 -3.51 6.20
C ALA A 21 17.93 -4.12 5.43
N ALA A 22 17.50 -5.34 5.76
CA ALA A 22 16.34 -5.97 5.14
C ALA A 22 15.03 -5.24 5.45
N SER A 23 14.90 -4.70 6.68
CA SER A 23 13.72 -3.94 7.11
C SER A 23 13.60 -2.64 6.31
N LYS A 24 14.70 -1.92 6.08
CA LYS A 24 14.72 -0.70 5.24
C LYS A 24 14.26 -0.94 3.80
N VAL A 25 14.58 -2.10 3.22
CA VAL A 25 14.07 -2.48 1.88
C VAL A 25 12.56 -2.72 1.94
N THR A 26 12.07 -3.33 3.01
CA THR A 26 10.63 -3.56 3.24
C THR A 26 9.88 -2.23 3.41
N GLU A 27 10.39 -1.33 4.25
CA GLU A 27 9.83 0.02 4.45
C GLU A 27 9.78 0.83 3.14
N ALA A 28 10.78 0.67 2.28
CA ALA A 28 10.77 1.26 0.95
C ALA A 28 9.63 0.69 0.09
N LEU A 29 9.42 -0.62 0.08
CA LEU A 29 8.28 -1.25 -0.61
C LEU A 29 6.94 -0.77 -0.05
N GLU A 30 6.78 -0.70 1.27
CA GLU A 30 5.56 -0.20 1.92
C GLU A 30 5.25 1.25 1.51
N THR A 31 6.29 2.09 1.35
CA THR A 31 6.14 3.44 0.82
C THR A 31 5.65 3.43 -0.62
N VAL A 32 6.18 2.53 -1.47
CA VAL A 32 5.70 2.33 -2.84
C VAL A 32 4.25 1.83 -2.85
N GLU A 33 3.86 0.95 -1.93
CA GLU A 33 2.47 0.48 -1.79
C GLU A 33 1.51 1.61 -1.44
N ARG A 34 1.93 2.56 -0.60
CA ARG A 34 1.13 3.77 -0.33
C ARG A 34 1.00 4.66 -1.57
N ALA A 35 2.09 4.83 -2.33
CA ALA A 35 2.04 5.57 -3.59
C ALA A 35 1.12 4.88 -4.61
N ARG A 36 1.15 3.55 -4.66
CA ARG A 36 0.23 2.73 -5.45
C ARG A 36 -1.22 3.00 -5.05
N GLY A 37 -1.54 2.99 -3.76
CA GLY A 37 -2.88 3.34 -3.26
C GLY A 37 -3.37 4.70 -3.78
N HIS A 38 -2.52 5.73 -3.71
CA HIS A 38 -2.86 7.05 -4.25
C HIS A 38 -3.07 7.08 -5.77
N LEU A 39 -2.43 6.18 -6.52
CA LEU A 39 -2.66 6.06 -7.96
C LEU A 39 -4.06 5.49 -8.26
N TYR A 40 -4.52 4.52 -7.47
CA TYR A 40 -5.89 4.01 -7.55
C TYR A 40 -6.92 5.09 -7.15
N ASP A 41 -6.67 5.83 -6.07
CA ASP A 41 -7.52 6.96 -5.66
C ASP A 41 -7.61 8.00 -6.80
N TRP A 42 -6.47 8.37 -7.38
CA TRP A 42 -6.40 9.29 -8.51
C TRP A 42 -7.25 8.81 -9.69
N HIS A 43 -7.12 7.54 -10.10
CA HIS A 43 -7.92 6.98 -11.19
C HIS A 43 -9.44 7.09 -10.91
N GLN A 44 -9.86 6.73 -9.70
CA GLN A 44 -11.28 6.79 -9.31
C GLN A 44 -11.79 8.24 -9.25
N LEU A 45 -10.99 9.17 -8.73
CA LEU A 45 -11.33 10.59 -8.68
C LEU A 45 -11.51 11.19 -10.09
N ILE A 46 -10.65 10.82 -11.03
CA ILE A 46 -10.79 11.24 -12.44
C ILE A 46 -12.06 10.65 -13.07
N GLY A 47 -12.35 9.36 -12.84
CA GLY A 47 -13.59 8.75 -13.29
C GLY A 47 -14.83 9.48 -12.76
N SER A 48 -14.86 9.75 -11.45
CA SER A 48 -15.94 10.52 -10.81
C SER A 48 -16.08 11.95 -11.36
N ALA A 49 -14.96 12.62 -11.67
CA ALA A 49 -14.98 13.93 -12.28
C ALA A 49 -15.57 13.90 -13.69
N ASN A 50 -15.25 12.88 -14.48
CA ASN A 50 -15.80 12.69 -15.82
C ASN A 50 -17.32 12.44 -15.78
N ASP A 51 -17.82 11.66 -14.81
CA ASP A 51 -19.26 11.46 -14.63
C ASP A 51 -19.99 12.77 -14.31
N LYS A 52 -19.43 13.56 -13.39
CA LYS A 52 -19.95 14.90 -13.05
C LYS A 52 -19.95 15.82 -14.26
N LEU A 53 -18.89 15.80 -15.06
CA LEU A 53 -18.79 16.59 -16.28
C LEU A 53 -19.86 16.20 -17.30
N ASN A 54 -20.07 14.89 -17.51
CA ASN A 54 -21.12 14.39 -18.39
C ASN A 54 -22.51 14.87 -17.93
N ALA A 55 -22.80 14.79 -16.63
CA ALA A 55 -24.05 15.31 -16.08
C ALA A 55 -24.19 16.83 -16.29
N ALA A 56 -23.11 17.59 -16.10
CA ALA A 56 -23.09 19.03 -16.34
C ALA A 56 -23.33 19.40 -17.82
N VAL A 57 -22.74 18.65 -18.76
CA VAL A 57 -22.98 18.82 -20.20
C VAL A 57 -24.46 18.61 -20.53
N GLN A 58 -25.09 17.56 -20.00
CA GLN A 58 -26.52 17.34 -20.19
C GLN A 58 -27.38 18.45 -19.56
N ALA A 59 -27.03 18.90 -18.35
CA ALA A 59 -27.71 20.00 -17.69
C ALA A 59 -27.65 21.29 -18.53
N LEU A 60 -26.47 21.67 -19.03
CA LEU A 60 -26.30 22.85 -19.90
C LEU A 60 -27.17 22.77 -21.16
N ARG A 61 -27.28 21.59 -21.79
CA ARG A 61 -28.18 21.39 -22.94
C ARG A 61 -29.64 21.63 -22.53
N SER A 62 -30.06 21.04 -21.42
CA SER A 62 -31.44 21.14 -20.93
C SER A 62 -31.86 22.55 -20.51
N THR A 63 -30.91 23.39 -20.09
CA THR A 63 -31.16 24.77 -19.67
C THR A 63 -30.98 25.80 -20.79
N GLY A 64 -30.84 25.37 -22.04
CA GLY A 64 -30.77 26.28 -23.20
C GLY A 64 -29.36 26.81 -23.51
N HIS A 65 -28.29 26.13 -23.08
CA HIS A 65 -26.90 26.49 -23.37
C HIS A 65 -26.17 25.43 -24.23
N PRO A 66 -26.67 25.07 -25.43
CA PRO A 66 -26.10 24.00 -26.24
C PRO A 66 -24.70 24.30 -26.77
N GLU A 67 -24.35 25.58 -26.99
CA GLU A 67 -23.02 25.98 -27.48
C GLU A 67 -21.95 25.75 -26.41
N LEU A 68 -22.20 26.14 -25.16
CA LEU A 68 -21.30 25.88 -24.03
C LEU A 68 -21.15 24.38 -23.78
N ALA A 69 -22.26 23.63 -23.82
CA ALA A 69 -22.24 22.18 -23.70
C ALA A 69 -21.38 21.54 -24.80
N GLY A 70 -21.54 21.97 -26.05
CA GLY A 70 -20.79 21.43 -27.19
C GLY A 70 -19.29 21.77 -27.17
N ALA A 71 -18.90 22.94 -26.63
CA ALA A 71 -17.50 23.29 -26.44
C ALA A 71 -16.84 22.40 -25.38
N ILE A 72 -17.49 22.24 -24.22
CA ILE A 72 -16.99 21.38 -23.14
C ILE A 72 -16.91 19.93 -23.58
N GLU A 73 -17.95 19.42 -24.24
CA GLU A 73 -17.99 18.04 -24.73
C GLU A 73 -16.84 17.76 -25.71
N ARG A 74 -16.61 18.67 -26.66
CA ARG A 74 -15.50 18.56 -27.62
C ARG A 74 -14.13 18.53 -26.95
N ASP A 75 -13.93 19.38 -25.95
CA ASP A 75 -12.59 19.68 -25.43
C ASP A 75 -12.20 18.83 -24.23
N LEU A 76 -13.18 18.30 -23.48
CA LEU A 76 -12.95 17.64 -22.19
C LEU A 76 -13.55 16.23 -22.09
N VAL A 77 -14.69 15.94 -22.72
CA VAL A 77 -15.31 14.61 -22.61
C VAL A 77 -14.46 13.58 -23.36
N GLY A 78 -14.07 12.51 -22.66
CA GLY A 78 -13.18 11.47 -23.20
C GLY A 78 -11.72 11.91 -23.37
N ARG A 79 -11.35 13.11 -22.91
CA ARG A 79 -9.95 13.57 -22.97
C ARG A 79 -9.08 12.76 -22.03
N ASN A 80 -7.94 12.29 -22.55
CA ASN A 80 -6.94 11.62 -21.74
C ASN A 80 -6.21 12.62 -20.83
N VAL A 81 -5.99 12.23 -19.56
CA VAL A 81 -5.18 13.01 -18.62
C VAL A 81 -3.71 12.99 -19.04
N LEU A 82 -3.24 11.86 -19.58
CA LEU A 82 -1.88 11.68 -20.10
C LEU A 82 -1.94 11.39 -21.61
N PRO A 83 -1.05 11.98 -22.43
CA PRO A 83 -1.01 11.69 -23.86
C PRO A 83 -0.87 10.18 -24.13
N GLY A 84 -1.77 9.63 -24.93
CA GLY A 84 -1.77 8.22 -25.35
C GLY A 84 -2.13 7.20 -24.26
N ARG A 85 -2.60 7.63 -23.08
CA ARG A 85 -2.89 6.74 -21.95
C ARG A 85 -4.21 7.07 -21.26
N TRP A 86 -4.96 6.02 -20.95
CA TRP A 86 -6.02 6.07 -19.97
C TRP A 86 -5.46 5.98 -18.54
N THR A 87 -6.21 6.49 -17.57
CA THR A 87 -5.75 6.50 -16.17
C THR A 87 -5.55 5.10 -15.60
N PHE A 88 -6.32 4.10 -16.05
CA PHE A 88 -6.08 2.71 -15.65
C PHE A 88 -4.83 2.10 -16.31
N GLN A 89 -4.47 2.52 -17.53
CA GLN A 89 -3.21 2.07 -18.15
C GLN A 89 -2.00 2.62 -17.40
N ALA A 90 -2.10 3.83 -16.82
CA ALA A 90 -1.05 4.34 -15.94
C ALA A 90 -0.90 3.49 -14.65
N ILE A 91 -2.00 2.90 -14.15
CA ILE A 91 -1.94 1.93 -13.05
C ILE A 91 -1.28 0.63 -13.50
N GLU A 92 -1.73 0.07 -14.63
CA GLU A 92 -1.19 -1.19 -15.17
C GLU A 92 0.32 -1.07 -15.42
N GLU A 93 0.77 0.01 -16.07
CA GLU A 93 2.19 0.26 -16.32
C GLU A 93 3.00 0.43 -15.01
N PHE A 94 2.41 1.07 -13.99
CA PHE A 94 3.04 1.20 -12.67
C PHE A 94 3.16 -0.16 -11.97
N ASP A 95 2.08 -0.95 -12.01
CA ASP A 95 1.98 -2.25 -11.36
C ASP A 95 2.94 -3.28 -11.99
N GLU A 96 2.90 -3.41 -13.32
CA GLU A 96 3.72 -4.37 -14.09
C GLU A 96 5.19 -3.97 -14.16
N GLY A 97 5.49 -2.66 -14.15
CA GLY A 97 6.84 -2.15 -14.24
C GLY A 97 7.49 -1.94 -12.87
N TYR A 98 7.12 -0.83 -12.21
CA TYR A 98 7.85 -0.34 -11.05
C TYR A 98 7.53 -1.13 -9.79
N TYR A 99 6.25 -1.41 -9.54
CA TYR A 99 5.81 -2.11 -8.33
C TYR A 99 6.30 -3.56 -8.30
N GLU A 100 6.12 -4.32 -9.40
CA GLU A 100 6.57 -5.72 -9.45
C GLU A 100 8.10 -5.83 -9.31
N ALA A 101 8.86 -4.90 -9.89
CA ALA A 101 10.31 -4.86 -9.70
C ALA A 101 10.68 -4.68 -8.22
N PHE A 102 10.05 -3.73 -7.52
CA PHE A 102 10.27 -3.51 -6.08
C PHE A 102 9.89 -4.74 -5.25
N ARG A 103 8.69 -5.29 -5.50
CA ARG A 103 8.16 -6.46 -4.81
C ARG A 103 9.10 -7.66 -4.97
N SER A 104 9.61 -7.89 -6.18
CA SER A 104 10.54 -9.00 -6.46
C SER A 104 11.86 -8.84 -5.70
N HIS A 105 12.45 -7.64 -5.68
CA HIS A 105 13.73 -7.40 -4.99
C HIS A 105 13.59 -7.44 -3.46
N GLU A 106 12.52 -6.88 -2.89
CA GLU A 106 12.22 -7.05 -1.47
C GLU A 106 12.11 -8.54 -1.13
N ASN A 107 11.36 -9.29 -1.95
CA ASN A 107 11.15 -10.70 -1.71
C ASN A 107 12.45 -11.48 -1.73
N GLN A 108 13.35 -11.19 -2.67
CA GLN A 108 14.68 -11.79 -2.74
C GLN A 108 15.52 -11.47 -1.50
N VAL A 109 15.59 -10.19 -1.11
CA VAL A 109 16.35 -9.74 0.08
C VAL A 109 15.83 -10.42 1.35
N ARG A 110 14.51 -10.40 1.56
CA ARG A 110 13.88 -11.02 2.73
C ARG A 110 14.09 -12.54 2.76
N HIS A 111 14.03 -13.23 1.63
CA HIS A 111 14.31 -14.67 1.60
C HIS A 111 15.77 -14.98 1.88
N ALA A 112 16.69 -14.22 1.28
CA ALA A 112 18.13 -14.44 1.43
C ALA A 112 18.61 -14.14 2.86
N LEU A 113 18.12 -13.06 3.48
CA LEU A 113 18.63 -12.57 4.75
C LEU A 113 17.80 -13.01 5.95
N LEU A 114 16.49 -13.15 5.79
CA LEU A 114 15.55 -13.41 6.89
C LEU A 114 14.83 -14.76 6.77
N GLY A 115 15.21 -15.61 5.82
CA GLY A 115 14.54 -16.89 5.58
C GLY A 115 13.06 -16.72 5.21
N GLY A 116 12.70 -15.59 4.59
CA GLY A 116 11.33 -15.29 4.16
C GLY A 116 10.45 -14.68 5.24
N ARG A 117 10.93 -14.56 6.49
CA ARG A 117 10.20 -14.04 7.64
C ARG A 117 9.89 -12.54 7.48
N ARG A 118 8.69 -12.12 7.90
CA ARG A 118 8.20 -10.74 7.76
C ARG A 118 8.12 -10.06 9.11
N HIS A 119 8.33 -8.74 9.12
CA HIS A 119 8.21 -7.89 10.31
C HIS A 119 9.08 -8.36 11.49
N VAL A 120 10.27 -8.91 11.21
CA VAL A 120 11.16 -9.46 12.24
C VAL A 120 11.63 -8.35 13.19
N TYR A 121 12.01 -7.20 12.63
CA TYR A 121 12.51 -6.07 13.38
C TYR A 121 11.44 -5.47 14.29
N GLU A 122 10.26 -5.20 13.75
CA GLU A 122 9.12 -4.64 14.49
C GLU A 122 8.63 -5.62 15.55
N ALA A 123 8.61 -6.92 15.26
CA ALA A 123 8.25 -7.94 16.25
C ALA A 123 9.25 -7.98 17.41
N ALA A 124 10.56 -7.88 17.12
CA ALA A 124 11.59 -7.81 18.16
C ALA A 124 11.48 -6.53 19.01
N MET A 125 11.23 -5.37 18.38
CA MET A 125 10.96 -4.13 19.10
C MET A 125 9.72 -4.24 19.99
N LYS A 126 8.64 -4.86 19.48
CA LYS A 126 7.39 -5.03 20.22
C LYS A 126 7.56 -5.98 21.42
N GLU A 127 8.32 -7.05 21.25
CA GLU A 127 8.71 -7.94 22.36
C GLU A 127 9.55 -7.22 23.41
N ALA A 128 10.54 -6.41 22.99
CA ALA A 128 11.39 -5.67 23.91
C ALA A 128 10.63 -4.59 24.70
N ALA A 129 9.60 -3.99 24.10
CA ALA A 129 8.72 -3.00 24.74
C ALA A 129 7.61 -3.64 25.60
N ARG A 130 7.54 -4.97 25.68
CA ARG A 130 6.45 -5.69 26.36
C ARG A 130 6.49 -5.47 27.87
N SER A 131 5.37 -5.05 28.44
CA SER A 131 5.20 -4.92 29.89
C SER A 131 4.78 -6.23 30.53
N VAL A 132 5.32 -6.51 31.71
CA VAL A 132 5.08 -7.73 32.49
C VAL A 132 4.62 -7.40 33.90
N ASP A 133 3.93 -8.35 34.55
CA ASP A 133 3.59 -8.31 35.97
C ASP A 133 4.76 -8.73 36.87
N GLU A 134 4.53 -8.77 38.19
CA GLU A 134 5.53 -9.16 39.19
C GLU A 134 6.05 -10.61 39.02
N SER A 135 5.30 -11.46 38.34
CA SER A 135 5.68 -12.85 38.03
C SER A 135 6.48 -12.96 36.72
N GLY A 136 6.62 -11.87 35.97
CA GLY A 136 7.24 -11.84 34.65
C GLY A 136 6.29 -12.27 33.52
N ALA A 137 5.00 -12.42 33.79
CA ALA A 137 4.00 -12.73 32.76
C ALA A 137 3.57 -11.44 32.03
N PRO A 138 3.29 -11.47 30.71
CA PRO A 138 2.78 -10.31 29.99
C PRO A 138 1.49 -9.77 30.62
N LEU A 139 1.35 -8.45 30.69
CA LEU A 139 0.08 -7.82 31.09
C LEU A 139 -1.05 -8.18 30.08
N PRO A 140 -2.35 -8.13 30.46
CA PRO A 140 -3.45 -8.65 29.65
C PRO A 140 -3.54 -8.12 28.20
N TRP A 141 -3.11 -6.88 27.94
CA TRP A 141 -3.12 -6.26 26.60
C TRP A 141 -1.77 -6.33 25.87
N HIS A 142 -0.79 -7.03 26.45
CA HIS A 142 0.60 -7.09 25.98
C HIS A 142 1.04 -8.50 25.56
N ALA A 143 0.13 -9.47 25.56
CA ALA A 143 0.41 -10.82 25.06
C ALA A 143 0.68 -10.81 23.54
N ALA A 144 1.72 -11.50 23.10
CA ALA A 144 2.13 -11.62 21.69
C ALA A 144 1.21 -12.55 20.89
N THR A 145 0.51 -13.43 21.59
CA THR A 145 -0.59 -14.22 21.08
C THR A 145 -1.89 -13.73 21.72
N PRO A 146 -2.96 -13.43 20.96
CA PRO A 146 -4.27 -13.38 21.58
C PRO A 146 -4.47 -14.74 22.27
N GLU A 147 -4.81 -14.76 23.56
CA GLU A 147 -5.44 -15.96 24.11
C GLU A 147 -6.54 -16.33 23.14
N SER A 148 -6.51 -17.55 22.61
CA SER A 148 -7.36 -18.04 21.53
C SER A 148 -8.83 -17.66 21.80
N GLY A 149 -9.24 -16.49 21.34
CA GLY A 149 -10.56 -15.92 21.51
C GLY A 149 -11.34 -16.26 20.27
N THR A 150 -12.19 -17.27 20.44
CA THR A 150 -13.28 -17.76 19.57
C THR A 150 -13.63 -16.92 18.35
#